data_AF-A0A1I3TJD8-F1
#
_entry.id   AF-A0A1I3TJD8-F1
#
_cell.length_a   1.000
_cell.length_b   1.000
_cell.length_c   1.000
_cell.angle_alpha   90.00
_cell.angle_beta   90.00
_cell.angle_gamma   90.00
#
_symmetry.space_group_name_H-M   'P 1'
#
loop_
_entity.id
_entity.type
_entity.pdbx_description
1 polymer ?
#
loop_
_entity_poly.entity_id
_entity_poly.type
_entity_poly.pdbx_seq_one_letter_code
_entity_poly.pdbx_strand_id
1 'polypeptide(L)'
;MGAGVEPAAGATVSRRTTGRTLRERQQAEARQRLRERRAEINARHTAERRRRRSERRAARRDRVRALPPHLRRRRRMLRWSALPAVLLLGFALSLLQLGPQYAAARAAYDDDQWWDAIDLFERQDRWALVELWKGPFNEGTALLRADMPRSAVEPLDRALELVPDEHRCLVQTNRALALAGSEKERTERAEEQLEYAQAVADAVAAQEAGEPYDAEVLEPRYEGGDPPVVADELWYAAYLFREAADDAALLAEALADPACVPPPSQGGGEDEEEESEGGGESQDEESEGGGESQDEESEGGGEGDDTEGQGGGQDDGSDGQGGGQDQGSDGQGGGQDQQDQQDQQGAGAAERRMQDLLGASTELENLGRAAEEGTLEGRPELGRGQQQAPDPAQAEAERRRQLADRNGQADGGGTGGQQQAPGGTGSSRGGGPDPGTGSGGGGRNW
;
A
#
# COMPACT_ATOMS: atom_id res chain seq x y z
N MET A 1 29.89 24.00 -53.67
CA MET A 1 30.20 25.31 -54.27
C MET A 1 28.88 26.02 -54.55
N GLY A 2 28.55 27.05 -53.79
CA GLY A 2 27.32 27.82 -53.97
C GLY A 2 27.42 29.09 -53.13
N ALA A 3 27.98 30.15 -53.73
CA ALA A 3 28.16 31.45 -53.11
C ALA A 3 26.90 32.28 -53.32
N GLY A 4 26.24 32.68 -52.22
CA GLY A 4 25.15 33.65 -52.20
C GLY A 4 25.65 34.98 -51.62
N VAL A 5 25.57 36.02 -52.43
CA VAL A 5 26.00 37.40 -52.16
C VAL A 5 24.88 38.16 -51.45
N GLU A 6 25.17 38.77 -50.29
CA GLU A 6 24.28 39.74 -49.63
C GLU A 6 24.66 41.19 -50.01
N PRO A 7 23.67 42.09 -50.22
CA PRO A 7 23.92 43.47 -50.59
C PRO A 7 24.08 44.40 -49.37
N ALA A 8 25.07 45.28 -49.48
CA ALA A 8 25.35 46.37 -48.55
C ALA A 8 24.31 47.50 -48.65
N ALA A 9 23.62 47.78 -47.55
CA ALA A 9 22.78 48.97 -47.38
C ALA A 9 23.50 50.02 -46.52
N GLY A 10 23.60 51.24 -47.08
CA GLY A 10 24.41 52.34 -46.57
C GLY A 10 23.94 52.96 -45.25
N ALA A 11 24.92 53.33 -44.43
CA ALA A 11 24.74 54.00 -43.15
C ALA A 11 24.68 55.54 -43.32
N THR A 12 23.50 56.12 -43.21
CA THR A 12 23.30 57.55 -42.93
C THR A 12 23.48 57.80 -41.44
N VAL A 13 24.70 58.21 -41.06
CA VAL A 13 25.07 58.51 -39.66
C VAL A 13 24.40 59.81 -39.20
N SER A 14 23.32 59.64 -38.43
CA SER A 14 22.53 60.71 -37.81
C SER A 14 23.27 61.38 -36.64
N ARG A 15 23.69 62.64 -36.81
CA ARG A 15 24.40 63.48 -35.80
C ARG A 15 23.56 63.89 -34.56
N ARG A 16 22.40 63.28 -34.30
CA ARG A 16 21.53 63.63 -33.13
C ARG A 16 21.77 62.78 -31.87
N THR A 17 22.68 61.82 -31.88
CA THR A 17 22.87 60.86 -30.77
C THR A 17 23.80 61.34 -29.65
N THR A 18 24.64 62.35 -29.85
CA THR A 18 25.66 62.77 -28.87
C THR A 18 25.11 63.48 -27.63
N GLY A 19 23.95 64.15 -27.73
CA GLY A 19 23.32 64.82 -26.58
C GLY A 19 22.62 63.86 -25.61
N ARG A 20 22.06 62.76 -26.12
CA ARG A 20 21.35 61.76 -25.32
C ARG A 20 22.31 60.95 -24.44
N THR A 21 23.49 60.63 -24.96
CA THR A 21 24.53 59.88 -24.23
C THR A 21 25.10 60.65 -23.04
N LEU A 22 25.11 61.98 -23.05
CA LEU A 22 25.61 62.76 -21.90
C LEU A 22 24.63 62.72 -20.71
N ARG A 23 23.32 62.84 -20.96
CA ARG A 23 22.30 62.76 -19.91
C ARG A 23 22.22 61.37 -19.30
N GLU A 24 22.33 60.33 -20.12
CA GLU A 24 22.35 58.93 -19.65
C GLU A 24 23.58 58.64 -18.80
N ARG A 25 24.77 59.15 -19.17
CA ARG A 25 25.98 59.08 -18.33
C ARG A 25 25.82 59.81 -17.00
N GLN A 26 25.29 61.03 -17.02
CA GLN A 26 25.02 61.79 -15.80
C GLN A 26 24.01 61.09 -14.88
N GLN A 27 22.96 60.48 -15.43
CA GLN A 27 21.99 59.69 -14.65
C GLN A 27 22.61 58.41 -14.08
N ALA A 28 23.46 57.72 -14.85
CA ALA A 28 24.17 56.52 -14.39
C ALA A 28 25.13 56.85 -13.23
N GLU A 29 25.91 57.92 -13.35
CA GLU A 29 26.79 58.42 -12.29
C GLU A 29 26.00 58.81 -11.04
N ALA A 30 24.86 59.50 -11.20
CA ALA A 30 23.99 59.85 -10.08
C ALA A 30 23.44 58.61 -9.36
N ARG A 31 23.06 57.56 -10.10
CA ARG A 31 22.61 56.28 -9.53
C ARG A 31 23.73 55.54 -8.80
N GLN A 32 24.95 55.53 -9.34
CA GLN A 32 26.12 54.93 -8.68
C GLN A 32 26.41 55.65 -7.36
N ARG A 33 26.47 56.99 -7.36
CA ARG A 33 26.65 57.78 -6.13
C ARG A 33 25.55 57.52 -5.09
N LEU A 34 24.29 57.33 -5.52
CA LEU A 34 23.19 56.98 -4.61
C LEU A 34 23.38 55.58 -4.02
N ARG A 35 23.80 54.59 -4.82
CA ARG A 35 24.08 53.22 -4.36
C ARG A 35 25.24 53.21 -3.35
N GLU A 36 26.32 53.92 -3.64
CA GLU A 36 27.47 54.07 -2.74
C GLU A 36 27.06 54.72 -1.42
N ARG A 37 26.30 55.83 -1.46
CA ARG A 37 25.78 56.47 -0.24
C ARG A 37 24.87 55.53 0.56
N ARG A 38 23.99 54.76 -0.09
CA ARG A 38 23.14 53.77 0.58
C ARG A 38 23.97 52.65 1.19
N ALA A 39 24.98 52.14 0.49
CA ALA A 39 25.88 51.12 0.98
C ALA A 39 26.67 51.62 2.21
N GLU A 40 27.16 52.85 2.17
CA GLU A 40 27.86 53.48 3.29
C GLU A 40 26.93 53.67 4.51
N ILE A 41 25.70 54.14 4.29
CA ILE A 41 24.69 54.26 5.37
C ILE A 41 24.37 52.88 5.97
N ASN A 42 24.16 51.86 5.14
CA ASN A 42 23.93 50.49 5.60
C ASN A 42 25.15 49.93 6.37
N ALA A 43 26.37 50.22 5.91
CA ALA A 43 27.61 49.82 6.60
C ALA A 43 27.72 50.49 7.97
N ARG A 44 27.43 51.80 8.07
CA ARG A 44 27.40 52.53 9.36
C ARG A 44 26.35 51.95 10.30
N HIS A 45 25.14 51.68 9.82
CA HIS A 45 24.08 51.07 10.65
C HIS A 45 24.42 49.64 11.10
N THR A 46 25.03 48.83 10.25
CA THR A 46 25.45 47.46 10.62
C THR A 46 26.61 47.50 11.62
N ALA A 47 27.58 48.41 11.45
CA ALA A 47 28.65 48.64 12.41
C ALA A 47 28.12 49.09 13.77
N GLU A 48 27.18 50.05 13.79
CA GLU A 48 26.54 50.52 15.01
C GLU A 48 25.73 49.42 15.70
N ARG A 49 24.97 48.61 14.93
CA ARG A 49 24.25 47.44 15.48
C ARG A 49 25.20 46.42 16.08
N ARG A 50 26.35 46.14 15.45
CA ARG A 50 27.39 45.25 15.99
C ARG A 50 27.99 45.79 17.29
N ARG A 51 28.30 47.09 17.34
CA ARG A 51 28.80 47.77 18.55
C ARG A 51 27.77 47.73 19.69
N ARG A 52 26.52 48.09 19.43
CA ARG A 52 25.44 48.00 20.43
C ARG A 52 25.25 46.56 20.93
N ARG A 53 25.38 45.56 20.04
CA ARG A 53 25.32 44.13 20.42
C ARG A 53 26.53 43.72 21.28
N SER A 54 27.75 44.18 20.98
CA SER A 54 28.94 43.86 21.78
C SER A 54 28.87 44.53 23.17
N GLU A 55 28.45 45.79 23.24
CA GLU A 55 28.24 46.52 24.50
C GLU A 55 27.18 45.83 25.37
N ARG A 56 26.04 45.44 24.79
CA ARG A 56 25.00 44.65 25.50
C ARG A 56 25.53 43.31 25.99
N ARG A 57 26.37 42.61 25.21
CA ARG A 57 27.00 41.34 25.61
C ARG A 57 28.02 41.55 26.74
N ALA A 58 28.82 42.60 26.68
CA ALA A 58 29.78 42.97 27.73
C ALA A 58 29.05 43.31 29.03
N ALA A 59 28.06 44.21 28.98
CA ALA A 59 27.24 44.56 30.14
C ALA A 59 26.53 43.33 30.76
N ARG A 60 26.08 42.37 29.94
CA ARG A 60 25.51 41.11 30.43
C ARG A 60 26.55 40.23 31.13
N ARG A 61 27.78 40.15 30.61
CA ARG A 61 28.88 39.42 31.25
C ARG A 61 29.26 40.04 32.59
N ASP A 62 29.29 41.37 32.66
CA ASP A 62 29.61 42.09 33.91
C ASP A 62 28.51 41.90 34.96
N ARG A 63 27.23 41.97 34.57
CA ARG A 63 26.11 41.60 35.46
C ARG A 63 26.22 40.17 35.99
N VAL A 64 26.64 39.22 35.15
CA VAL A 64 26.85 37.82 35.58
C VAL A 64 28.06 37.69 36.50
N ARG A 65 29.13 38.46 36.26
CA ARG A 65 30.33 38.54 37.11
C ARG A 65 30.10 39.29 38.41
N ALA A 66 29.05 40.08 38.54
CA ALA A 66 28.67 40.74 39.79
C ALA A 66 27.85 39.82 40.72
N LEU A 67 27.29 38.72 40.21
CA LEU A 67 26.52 37.78 41.03
C LEU A 67 27.43 37.05 42.04
N PRO A 68 26.98 36.84 43.29
CA PRO A 68 27.67 35.99 44.26
C PRO A 68 28.06 34.61 43.69
N PRO A 69 29.22 34.04 44.08
CA PRO A 69 29.72 32.78 43.51
C PRO A 69 28.74 31.60 43.66
N HIS A 70 27.99 31.52 44.77
CA HIS A 70 26.99 30.47 44.99
C HIS A 70 25.83 30.51 43.98
N LEU A 71 25.38 31.72 43.56
CA LEU A 71 24.34 31.85 42.53
C LEU A 71 24.83 31.45 41.14
N ARG A 72 26.12 31.66 40.83
CA ARG A 72 26.70 31.22 39.55
C ARG A 72 26.78 29.69 39.48
N ARG A 73 27.19 29.04 40.57
CA ARG A 73 27.21 27.57 40.65
C ARG A 73 25.80 26.99 40.51
N ARG A 74 24.81 27.55 41.22
CA ARG A 74 23.39 27.15 41.11
C ARG A 74 22.84 27.33 39.69
N ARG A 75 23.08 28.48 39.05
CA ARG A 75 22.64 28.72 37.66
C ARG A 75 23.32 27.79 36.66
N ARG A 76 24.59 27.45 36.87
CA ARG A 76 25.29 26.46 36.04
C ARG A 76 24.63 25.10 36.20
N MET A 77 24.42 24.63 37.43
CA MET A 77 23.71 23.37 37.69
C MET A 77 22.31 23.35 37.06
N LEU A 78 21.52 24.42 37.22
CA LEU A 78 20.17 24.51 36.63
C LEU A 78 20.18 24.43 35.10
N ARG A 79 21.20 24.97 34.42
CA ARG A 79 21.29 24.85 32.95
C ARG A 79 21.68 23.45 32.51
N TRP A 80 22.57 22.81 33.26
CA TRP A 80 22.93 21.42 33.01
C TRP A 80 21.78 20.46 33.29
N SER A 81 20.94 20.74 34.28
CA SER A 81 19.72 19.95 34.54
C SER A 81 18.55 20.33 33.63
N ALA A 82 18.49 21.57 33.12
CA ALA A 82 17.44 21.98 32.19
C ALA A 82 17.54 21.28 30.84
N LEU A 83 18.75 20.93 30.38
CA LEU A 83 18.94 20.24 29.10
C LEU A 83 18.26 18.86 29.07
N PRO A 84 18.55 17.92 30.00
CA PRO A 84 17.84 16.63 30.04
C PRO A 84 16.35 16.81 30.32
N ALA A 85 15.95 17.80 31.13
CA ALA A 85 14.53 18.07 31.38
C ALA A 85 13.78 18.52 30.10
N VAL A 86 14.39 19.37 29.27
CA VAL A 86 13.81 19.80 27.99
C VAL A 86 13.76 18.65 26.99
N LEU A 87 14.79 17.80 26.96
CA LEU A 87 14.78 16.59 26.11
C LEU A 87 13.67 15.61 26.53
N LEU A 88 13.54 15.34 27.83
CA LEU A 88 12.46 14.49 28.36
C LEU A 88 11.09 15.09 28.10
N LEU A 89 10.93 16.41 28.22
CA LEU A 89 9.68 17.09 27.88
C LEU A 89 9.36 17.00 26.38
N GLY A 90 10.35 17.17 25.52
CA GLY A 90 10.18 17.02 24.07
C GLY A 90 9.81 15.58 23.69
N PHE A 91 10.46 14.60 24.31
CA PHE A 91 10.14 13.18 24.13
C PHE A 91 8.72 12.84 24.64
N ALA A 92 8.35 13.31 25.83
CA ALA A 92 7.00 13.13 26.37
C ALA A 92 5.93 13.77 25.48
N LEU A 93 6.20 14.95 24.92
CA LEU A 93 5.30 15.60 23.98
C LEU A 93 5.17 14.82 22.66
N SER A 94 6.27 14.25 22.15
CA SER A 94 6.27 13.38 20.97
C SER A 94 5.43 12.12 21.21
N LEU A 95 5.60 11.45 22.34
CA LEU A 95 4.77 10.29 22.71
C LEU A 95 3.28 10.66 22.87
N LEU A 96 2.99 11.83 23.45
CA LEU A 96 1.61 12.32 23.61
C LEU A 96 0.94 12.61 22.26
N GLN A 97 1.70 13.01 21.24
CA GLN A 97 1.18 13.28 19.90
C GLN A 97 1.00 12.01 19.04
N LEU A 98 1.73 10.94 19.34
CA LEU A 98 1.68 9.70 18.57
C LEU A 98 0.29 9.04 18.63
N GLY A 99 -0.32 9.00 19.81
CA GLY A 99 -1.63 8.38 20.03
C GLY A 99 -2.75 8.99 19.17
N PRO A 100 -3.00 10.32 19.24
CA PRO A 100 -4.01 10.97 18.41
C PRO A 100 -3.76 10.85 16.91
N GLN A 101 -2.50 10.87 16.46
CA GLN A 101 -2.16 10.70 15.04
C GLN A 101 -2.48 9.28 14.57
N TYR A 102 -2.06 8.27 15.33
CA TYR A 102 -2.39 6.88 15.02
C TYR A 102 -3.90 6.64 15.04
N ALA A 103 -4.61 7.16 16.04
CA ALA A 103 -6.07 7.04 16.12
C ALA A 103 -6.77 7.68 14.90
N ALA A 104 -6.29 8.84 14.44
CA ALA A 104 -6.81 9.48 13.24
C ALA A 104 -6.51 8.66 11.97
N ALA A 105 -5.28 8.15 11.83
CA ALA A 105 -4.89 7.31 10.69
C ALA A 105 -5.70 6.01 10.66
N ARG A 106 -5.91 5.39 11.82
CA ARG A 106 -6.71 4.18 11.98
C ARG A 106 -8.18 4.42 11.69
N ALA A 107 -8.74 5.53 12.16
CA ALA A 107 -10.12 5.91 11.85
C ALA A 107 -10.31 6.12 10.33
N ALA A 108 -9.39 6.86 9.69
CA ALA A 108 -9.43 7.01 8.23
C ALA A 108 -9.35 5.66 7.50
N TYR A 109 -8.51 4.74 7.98
CA TYR A 109 -8.45 3.38 7.43
C TYR A 109 -9.77 2.63 7.67
N ASP A 110 -10.36 2.69 8.85
CA ASP A 110 -11.61 1.98 9.15
C ASP A 110 -12.84 2.55 8.43
N ASP A 111 -12.79 3.83 8.05
CA ASP A 111 -13.82 4.53 7.28
C ASP A 111 -13.62 4.39 5.74
N ASP A 112 -12.78 3.46 5.29
CA ASP A 112 -12.38 3.23 3.89
C ASP A 112 -11.76 4.47 3.19
N GLN A 113 -11.26 5.44 3.95
CA GLN A 113 -10.59 6.66 3.46
C GLN A 113 -9.09 6.38 3.24
N TRP A 114 -8.79 5.47 2.32
CA TRP A 114 -7.44 4.93 2.15
C TRP A 114 -6.37 6.00 1.88
N TRP A 115 -6.67 6.99 1.06
CA TRP A 115 -5.74 8.09 0.74
C TRP A 115 -5.38 8.94 1.98
N ASP A 116 -6.38 9.26 2.80
CA ASP A 116 -6.16 9.98 4.05
C ASP A 116 -5.36 9.10 5.05
N ALA A 117 -5.65 7.80 5.10
CA ALA A 117 -4.90 6.86 5.93
C ALA A 117 -3.42 6.78 5.50
N ILE A 118 -3.13 6.70 4.19
CA ILE A 118 -1.76 6.69 3.64
C ILE A 118 -1.00 7.95 4.08
N ASP A 119 -1.55 9.14 3.84
CA ASP A 119 -0.92 10.42 4.20
C ASP A 119 -0.67 10.53 5.72
N LEU A 120 -1.58 9.99 6.54
CA LEU A 120 -1.46 10.01 7.98
C LEU A 120 -0.41 9.01 8.48
N PHE A 121 -0.33 7.80 7.91
CA PHE A 121 0.69 6.80 8.26
C PHE A 121 2.09 7.22 7.78
N GLU A 122 2.23 7.78 6.58
CA GLU A 122 3.51 8.34 6.08
C GLU A 122 4.00 9.50 6.97
N ARG A 123 3.08 10.32 7.48
CA ARG A 123 3.41 11.35 8.47
C ARG A 123 3.83 10.74 9.80
N GLN A 124 3.16 9.69 10.27
CA GLN A 124 3.51 8.99 11.49
C GLN A 124 4.91 8.38 11.41
N ASP A 125 5.28 7.76 10.28
CA ASP A 125 6.61 7.17 10.02
C ASP A 125 7.74 8.16 10.35
N ARG A 126 7.62 9.40 9.87
CA ARG A 126 8.63 10.46 10.11
C ARG A 126 8.84 10.84 11.58
N TRP A 127 7.90 10.52 12.48
CA TRP A 127 7.96 10.89 13.89
C TRP A 127 7.97 9.70 14.86
N ALA A 128 7.84 8.47 14.35
CA ALA A 128 7.90 7.27 15.18
C ALA A 128 9.32 7.13 15.77
N LEU A 129 9.41 7.04 17.09
CA LEU A 129 10.67 6.74 17.81
C LEU A 129 10.65 5.34 18.45
N VAL A 130 9.46 4.76 18.57
CA VAL A 130 9.18 3.45 19.16
C VAL A 130 8.47 2.65 18.07
N GLU A 131 8.86 1.40 17.87
CA GLU A 131 8.30 0.52 16.83
C GLU A 131 8.38 1.13 15.43
N LEU A 132 9.60 1.45 14.99
CA LEU A 132 9.88 2.13 13.71
C LEU A 132 9.26 1.42 12.49
N TRP A 133 9.00 0.12 12.57
CA TRP A 133 8.39 -0.67 11.51
C TRP A 133 6.88 -0.44 11.33
N LYS A 134 6.14 0.03 12.36
CA LYS A 134 4.67 0.14 12.30
C LYS A 134 4.18 1.24 11.36
N GLY A 135 4.89 2.36 11.29
CA GLY A 135 4.59 3.44 10.34
C GLY A 135 4.57 2.93 8.89
N PRO A 136 5.70 2.41 8.37
CA PRO A 136 5.77 1.90 7.01
C PRO A 136 4.90 0.64 6.80
N PHE A 137 4.73 -0.23 7.80
CA PHE A 137 3.79 -1.36 7.70
C PHE A 137 2.34 -0.91 7.47
N ASN A 138 1.86 0.06 8.24
CA ASN A 138 0.50 0.56 8.11
C ASN A 138 0.30 1.35 6.80
N GLU A 139 1.31 2.12 6.38
CA GLU A 139 1.33 2.81 5.08
C GLU A 139 1.17 1.80 3.93
N GLY A 140 2.02 0.76 3.89
CA GLY A 140 1.95 -0.31 2.90
C GLY A 140 0.61 -1.07 2.91
N THR A 141 0.07 -1.32 4.11
CA THR A 141 -1.23 -1.98 4.25
C THR A 141 -2.38 -1.11 3.74
N ALA A 142 -2.31 0.21 3.93
CA ALA A 142 -3.29 1.16 3.37
C ALA A 142 -3.18 1.26 1.84
N LEU A 143 -1.95 1.23 1.28
CA LEU A 143 -1.72 1.18 -0.16
C LEU A 143 -2.31 -0.09 -0.79
N LEU A 144 -2.21 -1.24 -0.13
CA LEU A 144 -2.86 -2.48 -0.59
C LEU A 144 -4.39 -2.35 -0.63
N ARG A 145 -5.01 -1.73 0.39
CA ARG A 145 -6.46 -1.49 0.40
C ARG A 145 -6.91 -0.49 -0.65
N ALA A 146 -6.03 0.42 -1.04
CA ALA A 146 -6.26 1.37 -2.12
C ALA A 146 -6.00 0.79 -3.53
N ASP A 147 -5.83 -0.54 -3.65
CA ASP A 147 -5.55 -1.24 -4.91
C ASP A 147 -4.26 -0.74 -5.60
N MET A 148 -3.24 -0.40 -4.80
CA MET A 148 -1.93 0.04 -5.27
C MET A 148 -0.82 -0.93 -4.82
N PRO A 149 -0.86 -2.20 -5.28
CA PRO A 149 0.07 -3.22 -4.80
C PRO A 149 1.53 -2.86 -5.09
N ARG A 150 1.84 -2.31 -6.29
CA ARG A 150 3.20 -1.86 -6.64
C ARG A 150 3.75 -0.82 -5.66
N SER A 151 2.94 0.17 -5.30
CA SER A 151 3.34 1.23 -4.36
C SER A 151 3.50 0.72 -2.93
N ALA A 152 2.78 -0.35 -2.56
CA ALA A 152 2.86 -0.94 -1.23
C ALA A 152 4.19 -1.67 -0.96
N VAL A 153 4.89 -2.13 -1.99
CA VAL A 153 6.14 -2.92 -1.84
C VAL A 153 7.21 -2.12 -1.08
N GLU A 154 7.51 -0.89 -1.48
CA GLU A 154 8.57 -0.07 -0.86
C GLU A 154 8.37 0.17 0.65
N PRO A 155 7.21 0.65 1.15
CA PRO A 155 7.01 0.78 2.58
C PRO A 155 7.01 -0.59 3.30
N LEU A 156 6.54 -1.67 2.69
CA LEU A 156 6.61 -3.00 3.32
C LEU A 156 8.05 -3.53 3.40
N ASP A 157 8.89 -3.26 2.42
CA ASP A 157 10.34 -3.53 2.47
C ASP A 157 11.00 -2.74 3.62
N ARG A 158 10.69 -1.44 3.75
CA ARG A 158 11.18 -0.62 4.87
C ARG A 158 10.71 -1.17 6.22
N ALA A 159 9.47 -1.64 6.31
CA ALA A 159 8.97 -2.26 7.53
C ALA A 159 9.72 -3.56 7.85
N LEU A 160 10.02 -4.38 6.85
CA LEU A 160 10.73 -5.66 7.00
C LEU A 160 12.16 -5.49 7.49
N GLU A 161 12.84 -4.40 7.13
CA GLU A 161 14.18 -4.07 7.64
C GLU A 161 14.18 -3.68 9.13
N LEU A 162 13.05 -3.18 9.64
CA LEU A 162 12.93 -2.58 10.97
C LEU A 162 12.17 -3.46 11.97
N VAL A 163 11.47 -4.47 11.48
CA VAL A 163 10.57 -5.32 12.29
C VAL A 163 11.38 -6.30 13.15
N PRO A 164 11.05 -6.46 14.44
CA PRO A 164 11.56 -7.55 15.25
C PRO A 164 11.16 -8.93 14.70
N ASP A 165 11.95 -9.97 14.96
CA ASP A 165 11.71 -11.32 14.45
C ASP A 165 10.31 -11.84 14.83
N GLU A 166 9.80 -11.52 16.02
CA GLU A 166 8.47 -11.91 16.50
C GLU A 166 7.30 -11.35 15.68
N HIS A 167 7.53 -10.29 14.89
CA HIS A 167 6.51 -9.66 14.04
C HIS A 167 6.84 -9.75 12.55
N ARG A 168 7.98 -10.37 12.20
CA ARG A 168 8.48 -10.48 10.83
C ARG A 168 7.45 -11.13 9.89
N CYS A 169 6.77 -12.18 10.35
CA CYS A 169 5.78 -12.84 9.51
C CYS A 169 4.61 -11.93 9.12
N LEU A 170 4.12 -11.09 10.04
CA LEU A 170 3.02 -10.16 9.75
C LEU A 170 3.37 -9.21 8.60
N VAL A 171 4.61 -8.69 8.58
CA VAL A 171 5.09 -7.82 7.51
C VAL A 171 5.27 -8.61 6.22
N GLN A 172 5.86 -9.81 6.29
CA GLN A 172 6.06 -10.68 5.12
C GLN A 172 4.74 -11.08 4.45
N THR A 173 3.68 -11.37 5.21
CA THR A 173 2.37 -11.69 4.65
C THR A 173 1.83 -10.53 3.79
N ASN A 174 1.85 -9.30 4.31
CA ASN A 174 1.38 -8.15 3.53
C ASN A 174 2.31 -7.87 2.35
N ARG A 175 3.62 -8.05 2.51
CA ARG A 175 4.60 -7.91 1.41
C ARG A 175 4.34 -8.93 0.30
N ALA A 176 4.05 -10.18 0.64
CA ALA A 176 3.69 -11.22 -0.33
C ALA A 176 2.41 -10.84 -1.10
N LEU A 177 1.39 -10.31 -0.43
CA LEU A 177 0.18 -9.82 -1.10
C LEU A 177 0.47 -8.66 -2.06
N ALA A 178 1.33 -7.72 -1.67
CA ALA A 178 1.75 -6.60 -2.53
C ALA A 178 2.52 -7.07 -3.76
N LEU A 179 3.44 -8.02 -3.60
CA LEU A 179 4.21 -8.60 -4.70
C LEU A 179 3.33 -9.39 -5.66
N ALA A 180 2.38 -10.19 -5.15
CA ALA A 180 1.42 -10.90 -5.99
C ALA A 180 0.53 -9.94 -6.79
N GLY A 181 0.06 -8.86 -6.17
CA GLY A 181 -0.71 -7.83 -6.88
C GLY A 181 0.12 -7.09 -7.93
N SER A 182 1.39 -6.78 -7.63
CA SER A 182 2.31 -6.10 -8.55
C SER A 182 2.70 -6.98 -9.74
N GLU A 183 2.98 -8.27 -9.52
CA GLU A 183 3.24 -9.25 -10.58
C GLU A 183 2.05 -9.35 -11.54
N LYS A 184 0.84 -9.45 -11.00
CA LYS A 184 -0.39 -9.49 -11.79
C LYS A 184 -0.55 -8.22 -12.64
N GLU A 185 -0.45 -7.04 -12.02
CA GLU A 185 -0.57 -5.74 -12.71
C GLU A 185 0.47 -5.59 -13.84
N ARG A 186 1.72 -6.03 -13.60
CA ARG A 186 2.79 -6.00 -14.63
C ARG A 186 2.53 -6.98 -15.76
N THR A 187 2.05 -8.18 -15.45
CA THR A 187 1.70 -9.19 -16.46
C THR A 187 0.58 -8.69 -17.37
N GLU A 188 -0.51 -8.16 -16.80
CA GLU A 188 -1.63 -7.61 -17.57
C GLU A 188 -1.17 -6.48 -18.50
N ARG A 189 -0.32 -5.56 -18.02
CA ARG A 189 0.27 -4.51 -18.86
C ARG A 189 1.21 -5.06 -19.94
N ALA A 190 1.97 -6.12 -19.64
CA ALA A 190 2.85 -6.75 -20.61
C ALA A 190 2.04 -7.40 -21.75
N GLU A 191 0.92 -8.01 -21.42
CA GLU A 191 -0.02 -8.61 -22.38
C GLU A 191 -0.71 -7.54 -23.25
N GLU A 192 -1.22 -6.45 -22.65
CA GLU A 192 -1.78 -5.31 -23.39
C GLU A 192 -0.75 -4.72 -24.36
N GLN A 193 0.49 -4.57 -23.90
CA GLN A 193 1.58 -4.04 -24.69
C GLN A 193 1.99 -4.99 -25.83
N LEU A 194 1.92 -6.30 -25.60
CA LEU A 194 2.15 -7.30 -26.64
C LEU A 194 1.05 -7.26 -27.71
N GLU A 195 -0.22 -7.13 -27.32
CA GLU A 195 -1.34 -6.97 -28.25
C GLU A 195 -1.18 -5.69 -29.09
N TYR A 196 -0.78 -4.58 -28.47
CA TYR A 196 -0.46 -3.34 -29.18
C TYR A 196 0.69 -3.53 -30.18
N ALA A 197 1.78 -4.18 -29.78
CA ALA A 197 2.91 -4.47 -30.68
C ALA A 197 2.50 -5.32 -31.90
N GLN A 198 1.57 -6.27 -31.70
CA GLN A 198 1.00 -7.07 -32.79
C GLN A 198 0.16 -6.20 -33.75
N ALA A 199 -0.70 -5.33 -33.21
CA ALA A 199 -1.48 -4.41 -34.03
C ALA A 199 -0.59 -3.49 -34.87
N VAL A 200 0.50 -2.97 -34.30
CA VAL A 200 1.50 -2.18 -35.03
C VAL A 200 2.14 -3.00 -36.14
N ALA A 201 2.52 -4.26 -35.88
CA ALA A 201 3.10 -5.12 -36.89
C ALA A 201 2.15 -5.39 -38.06
N ASP A 202 0.87 -5.65 -37.77
CA ASP A 202 -0.15 -5.88 -38.78
C ASP A 202 -0.43 -4.62 -39.61
N ALA A 203 -0.49 -3.46 -38.97
CA ALA A 203 -0.68 -2.18 -39.65
C ALA A 203 0.49 -1.81 -40.55
N VAL A 204 1.74 -2.06 -40.12
CA VAL A 204 2.93 -1.88 -40.95
C VAL A 204 2.89 -2.82 -42.16
N ALA A 205 2.59 -4.10 -41.95
CA ALA A 205 2.51 -5.07 -43.03
C ALA A 205 1.42 -4.71 -44.08
N ALA A 206 0.24 -4.30 -43.61
CA ALA A 206 -0.85 -3.85 -44.48
C ALA A 206 -0.46 -2.57 -45.25
N GLN A 207 0.21 -1.62 -44.59
CA GLN A 207 0.73 -0.41 -45.23
C GLN A 207 1.73 -0.74 -46.36
N GLU A 208 2.66 -1.66 -46.11
CA GLU A 208 3.65 -2.11 -47.11
C GLU A 208 3.02 -2.87 -48.28
N ALA A 209 1.96 -3.63 -48.03
CA ALA A 209 1.18 -4.33 -49.04
C ALA A 209 0.25 -3.40 -49.85
N GLY A 210 0.10 -2.14 -49.42
CA GLY A 210 -0.87 -1.20 -50.00
C GLY A 210 -2.33 -1.54 -49.69
N GLU A 211 -2.55 -2.32 -48.63
CA GLU A 211 -3.87 -2.68 -48.12
C GLU A 211 -4.41 -1.58 -47.17
N PRO A 212 -5.72 -1.48 -46.97
CA PRO A 212 -6.28 -0.61 -45.93
C PRO A 212 -5.76 -1.02 -44.55
N TYR A 213 -5.27 -0.06 -43.78
CA TYR A 213 -4.79 -0.24 -42.42
C TYR A 213 -5.39 0.82 -41.50
N ASP A 214 -5.31 0.57 -40.19
CA ASP A 214 -5.68 1.56 -39.18
C ASP A 214 -4.52 2.54 -38.95
N ALA A 215 -4.71 3.79 -39.38
CA ALA A 215 -3.68 4.82 -39.22
C ALA A 215 -3.47 5.20 -37.75
N GLU A 216 -4.49 5.09 -36.89
CA GLU A 216 -4.39 5.46 -35.48
C GLU A 216 -3.37 4.58 -34.73
N VAL A 217 -3.18 3.33 -35.19
CA VAL A 217 -2.19 2.40 -34.62
C VAL A 217 -0.76 2.84 -34.91
N LEU A 218 -0.51 3.48 -36.06
CA LEU A 218 0.81 3.98 -36.47
C LEU A 218 1.04 5.45 -36.09
N GLU A 219 0.01 6.12 -35.58
CA GLU A 219 0.15 7.49 -35.09
C GLU A 219 0.89 7.50 -33.74
N PRO A 220 1.88 8.39 -33.54
CA PRO A 220 2.55 8.54 -32.26
C PRO A 220 1.56 8.91 -31.15
N ARG A 221 1.67 8.30 -29.96
CA ARG A 221 0.80 8.60 -28.81
C ARG A 221 0.85 10.07 -28.35
N TYR A 222 1.88 10.82 -28.73
CA TYR A 222 2.05 12.24 -28.39
C TYR A 222 2.45 13.06 -29.61
N GLU A 223 1.98 14.31 -29.67
CA GLU A 223 2.27 15.22 -30.77
C GLU A 223 3.78 15.45 -30.91
N GLY A 224 4.32 15.11 -32.10
CA GLY A 224 5.75 15.21 -32.40
C GLY A 224 6.61 14.02 -31.95
N GLY A 225 6.00 12.93 -31.48
CA GLY A 225 6.68 11.66 -31.27
C GLY A 225 7.04 10.95 -32.57
N ASP A 226 7.98 10.02 -32.52
CA ASP A 226 8.23 9.07 -33.60
C ASP A 226 7.10 8.04 -33.65
N PRO A 227 6.74 7.52 -34.84
CA PRO A 227 5.74 6.46 -34.96
C PRO A 227 6.20 5.21 -34.20
N PRO A 228 5.28 4.41 -33.65
CA PRO A 228 5.63 3.21 -32.92
C PRO A 228 6.38 2.24 -33.85
N VAL A 229 7.47 1.67 -33.33
CA VAL A 229 8.27 0.67 -34.03
C VAL A 229 8.02 -0.67 -33.36
N VAL A 230 7.64 -1.68 -34.15
CA VAL A 230 7.32 -3.03 -33.65
C VAL A 230 8.39 -3.57 -32.69
N ALA A 231 9.67 -3.37 -33.02
CA ALA A 231 10.78 -3.76 -32.15
C ALA A 231 10.69 -3.07 -30.78
N ASP A 232 10.58 -1.75 -30.72
CA ASP A 232 10.51 -1.00 -29.46
C ASP A 232 9.32 -1.46 -28.59
N GLU A 233 8.16 -1.68 -29.20
CA GLU A 233 6.96 -2.14 -28.48
C GLU A 233 7.13 -3.57 -27.93
N LEU A 234 7.78 -4.47 -28.68
CA LEU A 234 8.11 -5.83 -28.23
C LEU A 234 9.15 -5.82 -27.09
N TRP A 235 10.15 -4.95 -27.17
CA TRP A 235 11.15 -4.82 -26.10
C TRP A 235 10.51 -4.27 -24.82
N TYR A 236 9.56 -3.34 -24.94
CA TYR A 236 8.83 -2.83 -23.77
C TYR A 236 7.93 -3.91 -23.14
N ALA A 237 7.25 -4.74 -23.94
CA ALA A 237 6.54 -5.91 -23.42
C ALA A 237 7.48 -6.89 -22.70
N ALA A 238 8.65 -7.20 -23.30
CA ALA A 238 9.67 -8.06 -22.70
C ALA A 238 10.19 -7.52 -21.37
N TYR A 239 10.39 -6.20 -21.27
CA TYR A 239 10.77 -5.51 -20.03
C TYR A 239 9.72 -5.70 -18.93
N LEU A 240 8.44 -5.53 -19.24
CA LEU A 240 7.35 -5.71 -18.27
C LEU A 240 7.23 -7.16 -17.78
N PHE A 241 7.36 -8.15 -18.67
CA PHE A 241 7.41 -9.56 -18.26
C PHE A 241 8.60 -9.87 -17.34
N ARG A 242 9.75 -9.26 -17.59
CA ARG A 242 10.92 -9.41 -16.72
C ARG A 242 10.69 -8.77 -15.36
N GLU A 243 10.13 -7.56 -15.30
CA GLU A 243 9.73 -6.94 -14.03
C GLU A 243 8.71 -7.83 -13.28
N ALA A 244 7.75 -8.45 -13.98
CA ALA A 244 6.80 -9.37 -13.35
C ALA A 244 7.51 -10.63 -12.79
N ALA A 245 8.51 -11.15 -13.50
CA ALA A 245 9.31 -12.27 -13.03
C ALA A 245 10.10 -11.93 -11.76
N ASP A 246 10.66 -10.72 -11.67
CA ASP A 246 11.37 -10.24 -10.49
C ASP A 246 10.41 -10.17 -9.27
N ASP A 247 9.17 -9.70 -9.45
CA ASP A 247 8.15 -9.71 -8.39
C ASP A 247 7.76 -11.13 -7.96
N ALA A 248 7.62 -12.06 -8.91
CA ALA A 248 7.35 -13.48 -8.63
C ALA A 248 8.50 -14.14 -7.84
N ALA A 249 9.75 -13.78 -8.12
CA ALA A 249 10.92 -14.25 -7.38
C ALA A 249 10.89 -13.76 -5.92
N LEU A 250 10.64 -12.46 -5.72
CA LEU A 250 10.52 -11.86 -4.39
C LEU A 250 9.32 -12.40 -3.61
N LEU A 251 8.24 -12.75 -4.31
CA LEU A 251 7.07 -13.43 -3.72
C LEU A 251 7.44 -14.82 -3.23
N ALA A 252 8.15 -15.61 -4.02
CA ALA A 252 8.64 -16.92 -3.60
C ALA A 252 9.53 -16.82 -2.35
N GLU A 253 10.41 -15.81 -2.30
CA GLU A 253 11.22 -15.51 -1.12
C GLU A 253 10.36 -15.15 0.11
N ALA A 254 9.36 -14.26 -0.06
CA ALA A 254 8.47 -13.85 1.03
C ALA A 254 7.68 -15.04 1.61
N LEU A 255 7.19 -15.93 0.75
CA LEU A 255 6.46 -17.13 1.15
C LEU A 255 7.36 -18.19 1.81
N ALA A 256 8.65 -18.19 1.49
CA ALA A 256 9.63 -19.11 2.06
C ALA A 256 10.32 -18.57 3.34
N ASP A 257 9.87 -17.44 3.91
CA ASP A 257 10.51 -16.88 5.10
C ASP A 257 10.34 -17.81 6.32
N PRO A 258 11.42 -18.26 6.96
CA PRO A 258 11.35 -19.19 8.09
C PRO A 258 10.63 -18.61 9.31
N ALA A 259 10.51 -17.28 9.42
CA ALA A 259 9.75 -16.65 10.50
C ALA A 259 8.23 -16.85 10.33
N CYS A 260 7.76 -17.25 9.15
CA CYS A 260 6.36 -17.58 8.89
C CYS A 260 6.03 -19.06 9.06
N VAL A 261 7.02 -19.93 9.21
CA VAL A 261 6.75 -21.35 9.48
C VAL A 261 6.32 -21.46 10.96
N PRO A 262 5.10 -21.95 11.26
CA PRO A 262 4.70 -22.17 12.64
C PRO A 262 5.76 -23.09 13.28
N PRO A 263 6.20 -22.81 14.53
CA PRO A 263 7.12 -23.72 15.19
C PRO A 263 6.49 -25.10 15.15
N PRO A 264 7.27 -26.17 14.86
CA PRO A 264 6.71 -27.51 14.87
C PRO A 264 6.01 -27.66 16.20
N SER A 265 4.70 -27.91 16.14
CA SER A 265 3.91 -28.23 17.32
C SER A 265 4.77 -29.19 18.10
N GLN A 266 5.22 -28.78 19.29
CA GLN A 266 5.86 -29.71 20.20
C GLN A 266 4.76 -30.72 20.46
N GLY A 267 4.85 -31.84 19.72
CA GLY A 267 3.90 -32.94 19.81
C GLY A 267 3.70 -33.20 21.28
N GLY A 268 2.42 -33.30 21.67
CA GLY A 268 1.97 -33.41 23.04
C GLY A 268 3.00 -34.13 23.89
N GLY A 269 3.37 -33.49 25.00
CA GLY A 269 4.28 -34.08 25.97
C GLY A 269 3.93 -35.54 26.15
N GLU A 270 4.96 -36.37 26.09
CA GLU A 270 4.91 -37.79 26.45
C GLU A 270 3.88 -37.97 27.55
N ASP A 271 2.85 -38.74 27.24
CA ASP A 271 1.68 -39.01 28.05
C ASP A 271 2.03 -38.96 29.56
N GLU A 272 1.68 -37.85 30.23
CA GLU A 272 1.30 -37.95 31.63
C GLU A 272 0.01 -38.76 31.62
N GLU A 273 0.16 -40.09 31.59
CA GLU A 273 -0.86 -41.07 31.96
C GLU A 273 -1.28 -40.78 33.42
N GLU A 274 -1.99 -39.67 33.64
CA GLU A 274 -2.81 -39.54 34.83
C GLU A 274 -4.00 -40.48 34.65
N GLU A 275 -3.86 -41.64 35.30
CA GLU A 275 -4.89 -42.63 35.61
C GLU A 275 -6.21 -41.93 36.00
N SER A 276 -7.05 -41.58 35.03
CA SER A 276 -8.45 -41.28 35.27
C SER A 276 -9.22 -42.60 35.37
N GLU A 277 -8.91 -43.36 36.43
CA GLU A 277 -9.80 -44.39 36.95
C GLU A 277 -10.99 -43.70 37.63
N GLY A 278 -12.16 -43.69 36.98
CA GLY A 278 -13.41 -43.59 37.74
C GLY A 278 -14.63 -43.00 37.06
N GLY A 279 -15.53 -43.89 36.62
CA GLY A 279 -16.98 -43.66 36.53
C GLY A 279 -17.43 -42.92 35.26
N GLY A 280 -18.06 -43.54 34.26
CA GLY A 280 -18.98 -44.67 34.33
C GLY A 280 -20.37 -44.20 34.74
N GLU A 281 -21.18 -43.73 33.79
CA GLU A 281 -22.60 -44.08 33.73
C GLU A 281 -23.20 -43.77 32.35
N SER A 282 -23.60 -44.85 31.71
CA SER A 282 -24.35 -44.98 30.47
C SER A 282 -25.74 -44.35 30.55
N GLN A 283 -26.12 -43.57 29.54
CA GLN A 283 -27.53 -43.42 29.16
C GLN A 283 -27.67 -43.66 27.66
N ASP A 284 -28.06 -44.89 27.36
CA ASP A 284 -28.76 -45.27 26.13
C ASP A 284 -30.08 -44.49 26.08
N GLU A 285 -30.31 -43.69 25.03
CA GLU A 285 -31.68 -43.41 24.58
C GLU A 285 -31.76 -43.55 23.05
N GLU A 286 -32.55 -44.55 22.68
CA GLU A 286 -33.14 -44.79 21.37
C GLU A 286 -33.82 -43.52 20.84
N SER A 287 -33.64 -43.22 19.55
CA SER A 287 -34.63 -42.44 18.82
C SER A 287 -34.75 -42.96 17.39
N GLU A 288 -35.74 -43.82 17.22
CA GLU A 288 -36.33 -44.22 15.94
C GLU A 288 -37.24 -43.10 15.39
N GLY A 289 -37.28 -42.96 14.07
CA GLY A 289 -38.31 -42.22 13.32
C GLY A 289 -37.77 -40.96 12.64
N GLY A 290 -38.03 -40.67 11.37
CA GLY A 290 -39.03 -41.15 10.45
C GLY A 290 -39.60 -39.96 9.66
N GLY A 291 -39.57 -40.05 8.33
CA GLY A 291 -40.28 -39.17 7.38
C GLY A 291 -39.68 -37.77 7.21
N GLU A 292 -39.94 -37.02 6.15
CA GLU A 292 -40.67 -37.25 4.90
C GLU A 292 -40.26 -36.07 4.00
N SER A 293 -40.19 -36.34 2.70
CA SER A 293 -39.96 -35.41 1.60
C SER A 293 -40.92 -34.21 1.59
N GLN A 294 -40.43 -33.03 1.19
CA GLN A 294 -41.25 -32.04 0.48
C GLN A 294 -40.38 -31.13 -0.40
N ASP A 295 -40.54 -31.35 -1.70
CA ASP A 295 -40.31 -30.38 -2.77
C ASP A 295 -41.21 -29.16 -2.57
N GLU A 296 -40.67 -27.94 -2.67
CA GLU A 296 -41.46 -26.79 -3.12
C GLU A 296 -40.60 -25.88 -4.00
N GLU A 297 -40.98 -25.90 -5.29
CA GLU A 297 -40.73 -24.84 -6.26
C GLU A 297 -41.38 -23.54 -5.78
N SER A 298 -40.69 -22.40 -5.91
CA SER A 298 -41.34 -21.10 -5.87
C SER A 298 -40.67 -20.16 -6.87
N GLU A 299 -41.15 -20.23 -8.11
CA GLU A 299 -41.12 -19.11 -9.05
C GLU A 299 -41.99 -17.96 -8.50
N GLY A 300 -41.48 -16.73 -8.54
CA GLY A 300 -42.28 -15.57 -8.12
C GLY A 300 -41.54 -14.26 -8.33
N GLY A 301 -41.68 -13.70 -9.53
CA GLY A 301 -41.31 -12.31 -9.81
C GLY A 301 -42.17 -11.31 -9.04
N GLY A 302 -41.57 -10.15 -8.75
CA GLY A 302 -42.25 -9.01 -8.15
C GLY A 302 -41.42 -7.75 -8.31
N GLU A 303 -41.74 -6.99 -9.37
CA GLU A 303 -41.47 -5.55 -9.44
C GLU A 303 -42.23 -4.84 -8.31
N GLY A 304 -41.58 -3.90 -7.61
CA GLY A 304 -42.31 -3.00 -6.73
C GLY A 304 -41.47 -2.32 -5.66
N ASP A 305 -41.27 -1.03 -5.88
CA ASP A 305 -41.63 0.05 -4.96
C ASP A 305 -40.56 0.59 -3.99
N ASP A 306 -40.51 1.92 -4.00
CA ASP A 306 -39.68 2.80 -3.21
C ASP A 306 -39.96 2.64 -1.71
N THR A 307 -38.92 2.54 -0.88
CA THR A 307 -39.08 2.81 0.56
C THR A 307 -37.82 3.43 1.14
N GLU A 308 -37.90 4.73 1.43
CA GLU A 308 -37.04 5.43 2.39
C GLU A 308 -37.26 4.81 3.77
N GLY A 309 -36.22 4.17 4.33
CA GLY A 309 -36.26 3.52 5.63
C GLY A 309 -35.12 3.98 6.54
N GLN A 310 -35.42 4.92 7.44
CA GLN A 310 -34.61 5.22 8.61
C GLN A 310 -34.55 3.98 9.52
N GLY A 311 -33.35 3.45 9.79
CA GLY A 311 -33.13 2.36 10.71
C GLY A 311 -31.97 2.66 11.66
N GLY A 312 -32.28 3.16 12.84
CA GLY A 312 -31.36 3.21 13.98
C GLY A 312 -31.42 1.88 14.73
N GLY A 313 -30.31 1.14 14.75
CA GLY A 313 -30.16 -0.08 15.55
C GLY A 313 -29.85 0.26 17.00
N GLN A 314 -30.66 -0.28 17.91
CA GLN A 314 -30.39 -0.37 19.34
C GLN A 314 -29.77 -1.74 19.59
N ASP A 315 -28.48 -1.75 19.97
CA ASP A 315 -27.78 -2.96 20.42
C ASP A 315 -28.06 -3.16 21.92
N ASP A 316 -28.91 -4.14 22.22
CA ASP A 316 -29.12 -4.65 23.58
C ASP A 316 -27.96 -5.59 23.95
N GLY A 317 -27.04 -5.08 24.76
CA GLY A 317 -25.98 -5.87 25.38
C GLY A 317 -26.55 -6.82 26.44
N SER A 318 -26.65 -8.10 26.08
CA SER A 318 -26.92 -9.19 27.01
C SER A 318 -25.60 -9.83 27.46
N ASP A 319 -25.29 -9.66 28.74
CA ASP A 319 -24.18 -10.31 29.44
C ASP A 319 -24.37 -11.84 29.50
N GLY A 320 -23.81 -12.55 28.53
CA GLY A 320 -23.73 -14.02 28.53
C GLY A 320 -22.40 -14.51 29.07
N GLN A 321 -22.34 -14.81 30.37
CA GLN A 321 -21.31 -15.68 30.96
C GLN A 321 -21.56 -17.12 30.51
N GLY A 322 -21.05 -17.48 29.33
CA GLY A 322 -21.00 -18.86 28.85
C GLY A 322 -19.69 -19.53 29.26
N GLY A 323 -19.74 -20.36 30.30
CA GLY A 323 -18.68 -21.32 30.59
C GLY A 323 -18.72 -22.41 29.52
N GLY A 324 -17.81 -22.34 28.56
CA GLY A 324 -17.59 -23.39 27.56
C GLY A 324 -17.01 -24.61 28.24
N GLN A 325 -17.78 -25.70 28.24
CA GLN A 325 -17.28 -27.04 28.52
C GLN A 325 -16.45 -27.47 27.31
N ASP A 326 -15.15 -27.66 27.52
CA ASP A 326 -14.25 -28.36 26.59
C ASP A 326 -14.80 -29.77 26.37
N GLN A 327 -15.48 -29.99 25.25
CA GLN A 327 -15.74 -31.33 24.73
C GLN A 327 -14.46 -31.76 24.04
N GLY A 328 -13.73 -32.68 24.68
CA GLY A 328 -12.58 -33.37 24.11
C GLY A 328 -12.96 -34.02 22.78
N SER A 329 -12.53 -33.39 21.70
CA SER A 329 -12.54 -33.97 20.37
C SER A 329 -11.24 -34.72 20.20
N ASP A 330 -11.29 -36.04 20.40
CA ASP A 330 -10.17 -36.98 20.22
C ASP A 330 -9.86 -37.21 18.71
N GLY A 331 -10.02 -36.15 17.91
CA GLY A 331 -9.92 -36.14 16.46
C GLY A 331 -8.46 -36.16 16.00
N GLN A 332 -7.96 -37.37 15.75
CA GLN A 332 -7.08 -37.72 14.63
C GLN A 332 -6.05 -36.66 14.20
N GLY A 333 -4.82 -36.79 14.71
CA GLY A 333 -3.66 -35.94 14.40
C GLY A 333 -3.11 -36.03 12.96
N GLY A 334 -3.93 -35.70 11.96
CA GLY A 334 -3.55 -35.63 10.54
C GLY A 334 -3.59 -34.23 9.91
N GLY A 335 -3.75 -33.17 10.72
CA GLY A 335 -3.92 -31.79 10.24
C GLY A 335 -2.63 -31.04 9.92
N GLN A 336 -1.52 -31.35 10.60
CA GLN A 336 -0.26 -30.59 10.47
C GLN A 336 0.44 -30.84 9.12
N ASP A 337 0.43 -32.08 8.65
CA ASP A 337 1.07 -32.44 7.37
C ASP A 337 0.41 -31.77 6.16
N GLN A 338 -0.85 -31.34 6.26
CA GLN A 338 -1.56 -30.67 5.15
C GLN A 338 -1.19 -29.20 5.03
N GLN A 339 -0.93 -28.52 6.14
CA GLN A 339 -0.60 -27.09 6.12
C GLN A 339 0.82 -26.86 5.58
N ASP A 340 1.79 -27.65 6.04
CA ASP A 340 3.17 -27.60 5.54
C ASP A 340 3.27 -27.89 4.04
N GLN A 341 2.36 -28.73 3.51
CA GLN A 341 2.27 -29.00 2.07
C GLN A 341 1.71 -27.81 1.29
N GLN A 342 0.74 -27.08 1.82
CA GLN A 342 0.17 -25.90 1.14
C GLN A 342 1.19 -24.76 1.04
N ASP A 343 1.95 -24.51 2.10
CA ASP A 343 2.94 -23.42 2.10
C ASP A 343 4.10 -23.71 1.12
N GLN A 344 4.59 -24.95 1.09
CA GLN A 344 5.60 -25.38 0.11
C GLN A 344 5.09 -25.33 -1.33
N GLN A 345 3.79 -25.60 -1.55
CA GLN A 345 3.17 -25.46 -2.86
C GLN A 345 3.11 -24.00 -3.32
N GLY A 346 2.88 -23.06 -2.42
CA GLY A 346 2.83 -21.62 -2.70
C GLY A 346 4.16 -21.08 -3.24
N ALA A 347 5.26 -21.28 -2.51
CA ALA A 347 6.59 -20.84 -2.94
C ALA A 347 7.02 -21.50 -4.27
N GLY A 348 6.77 -22.81 -4.42
CA GLY A 348 7.07 -23.52 -5.65
C GLY A 348 6.22 -23.08 -6.85
N ALA A 349 4.99 -22.62 -6.63
CA ALA A 349 4.16 -22.05 -7.69
C ALA A 349 4.69 -20.67 -8.15
N ALA A 350 5.09 -19.82 -7.22
CA ALA A 350 5.70 -18.53 -7.54
C ALA A 350 7.03 -18.68 -8.30
N GLU A 351 7.87 -19.66 -7.95
CA GLU A 351 9.11 -19.95 -8.68
C GLU A 351 8.84 -20.43 -10.13
N ARG A 352 7.87 -21.32 -10.33
CA ARG A 352 7.47 -21.74 -11.68
C ARG A 352 6.97 -20.55 -12.50
N ARG A 353 6.14 -19.70 -11.90
CA ARG A 353 5.62 -18.48 -12.51
C ARG A 353 6.75 -17.54 -12.96
N MET A 354 7.75 -17.32 -12.11
CA MET A 354 8.96 -16.56 -12.47
C MET A 354 9.66 -17.16 -13.70
N GLN A 355 9.84 -18.49 -13.76
CA GLN A 355 10.49 -19.15 -14.90
C GLN A 355 9.69 -18.98 -16.20
N ASP A 356 8.36 -19.09 -16.14
CA ASP A 356 7.49 -18.89 -17.29
C ASP A 356 7.58 -17.45 -17.83
N LEU A 357 7.57 -16.46 -16.94
CA LEU A 357 7.67 -15.03 -17.29
C LEU A 357 9.05 -14.69 -17.91
N LEU A 358 10.14 -15.28 -17.40
CA LEU A 358 11.48 -15.14 -18.00
C LEU A 358 11.55 -15.79 -19.39
N GLY A 359 10.87 -16.93 -19.58
CA GLY A 359 10.72 -17.57 -20.88
C GLY A 359 10.03 -16.65 -21.89
N ALA A 360 8.89 -16.08 -21.51
CA ALA A 360 8.14 -15.13 -22.34
C ALA A 360 8.96 -13.88 -22.69
N SER A 361 9.65 -13.28 -21.71
CA SER A 361 10.54 -12.13 -21.94
C SER A 361 11.64 -12.44 -22.96
N THR A 362 12.30 -13.60 -22.83
CA THR A 362 13.37 -14.03 -23.74
C THR A 362 12.85 -14.25 -25.17
N GLU A 363 11.66 -14.83 -25.32
CA GLU A 363 11.02 -15.01 -26.63
C GLU A 363 10.74 -13.66 -27.31
N LEU A 364 10.22 -12.69 -26.56
CA LEU A 364 9.93 -11.35 -27.05
C LEU A 364 11.18 -10.55 -27.42
N GLU A 365 12.27 -10.66 -26.65
CA GLU A 365 13.56 -10.04 -27.02
C GLU A 365 14.09 -10.60 -28.36
N ASN A 366 13.95 -11.91 -28.57
CA ASN A 366 14.37 -12.54 -29.83
C ASN A 366 13.49 -12.08 -31.00
N LEU A 367 12.19 -11.93 -30.78
CA LEU A 367 11.26 -11.38 -31.77
C LEU A 367 11.54 -9.90 -32.08
N GLY A 368 11.85 -9.10 -31.05
CA GLY A 368 12.26 -7.71 -31.21
C GLY A 368 13.52 -7.58 -32.06
N ARG A 369 14.54 -8.41 -31.79
CA ARG A 369 15.77 -8.45 -32.61
C ARG A 369 15.49 -8.87 -34.05
N ALA A 370 14.62 -9.85 -34.28
CA ALA A 370 14.22 -10.25 -35.63
C ALA A 370 13.44 -9.13 -36.35
N ALA A 371 12.63 -8.35 -35.62
CA ALA A 371 11.94 -7.18 -36.16
C ALA A 371 12.92 -6.09 -36.60
N GLU A 372 13.95 -5.79 -35.81
CA GLU A 372 15.01 -4.85 -36.17
C GLU A 372 15.80 -5.29 -37.41
N GLU A 373 16.06 -6.58 -37.54
CA GLU A 373 16.78 -7.16 -38.68
C GLU A 373 15.92 -7.26 -39.95
N GLY A 374 14.62 -6.99 -39.87
CA GLY A 374 13.66 -7.18 -40.96
C GLY A 374 13.45 -8.66 -41.33
N THR A 375 13.76 -9.59 -40.44
CA THR A 375 13.72 -11.05 -40.68
C THR A 375 12.43 -11.71 -40.18
N LEU A 376 11.34 -10.94 -40.03
CA LEU A 376 10.04 -11.46 -39.60
C LEU A 376 9.35 -12.39 -40.63
N GLU A 377 9.92 -12.55 -41.83
CA GLU A 377 9.42 -13.49 -42.85
C GLU A 377 9.59 -14.95 -42.38
N GLY A 378 8.48 -15.57 -41.93
CA GLY A 378 8.45 -16.95 -41.45
C GLY A 378 8.07 -17.13 -39.98
N ARG A 379 7.47 -16.10 -39.36
CA ARG A 379 6.91 -16.15 -38.00
C ARG A 379 6.18 -17.49 -37.74
N PRO A 380 6.52 -18.27 -36.70
CA PRO A 380 5.48 -19.05 -36.03
C PRO A 380 4.40 -18.03 -35.64
N GLU A 381 3.13 -18.30 -35.92
CA GLU A 381 2.04 -17.43 -35.42
C GLU A 381 2.31 -17.19 -33.94
N LEU A 382 2.66 -15.94 -33.61
CA LEU A 382 3.01 -15.47 -32.28
C LEU A 382 1.92 -15.99 -31.36
N GLY A 383 2.30 -16.94 -30.51
CA GLY A 383 1.36 -17.88 -29.94
C GLY A 383 0.16 -17.20 -29.29
N ARG A 384 -0.97 -17.17 -30.02
CA ARG A 384 -2.13 -17.89 -29.51
C ARG A 384 -1.69 -19.34 -29.38
N GLY A 385 -0.88 -19.64 -28.37
CA GLY A 385 -0.82 -20.98 -27.87
C GLY A 385 -2.27 -21.38 -27.71
N GLN A 386 -2.67 -22.52 -28.25
CA GLN A 386 -3.96 -23.10 -27.95
C GLN A 386 -4.02 -23.53 -26.47
N GLN A 387 -3.60 -22.68 -25.53
CA GLN A 387 -4.47 -22.40 -24.40
C GLN A 387 -5.76 -21.86 -25.02
N GLN A 388 -6.57 -22.80 -25.51
CA GLN A 388 -7.99 -22.63 -25.66
C GLN A 388 -8.39 -21.94 -24.36
N ALA A 389 -8.72 -20.63 -24.43
CA ALA A 389 -9.31 -19.96 -23.30
C ALA A 389 -10.36 -20.96 -22.79
N PRO A 390 -10.23 -21.47 -21.55
CA PRO A 390 -11.05 -22.57 -21.08
C PRO A 390 -12.47 -22.20 -21.45
N ASP A 391 -13.15 -23.12 -22.16
CA ASP A 391 -14.51 -22.91 -22.62
C ASP A 391 -15.25 -22.22 -21.46
N PRO A 392 -15.87 -21.04 -21.64
CA PRO A 392 -16.49 -20.31 -20.53
C PRO A 392 -17.42 -21.22 -19.72
N ALA A 393 -18.01 -22.24 -20.35
CA ALA A 393 -18.75 -23.29 -19.67
C ALA A 393 -17.90 -24.18 -18.75
N GLN A 394 -16.67 -24.55 -19.15
CA GLN A 394 -15.71 -25.27 -18.29
C GLN A 394 -15.20 -24.40 -17.14
N ALA A 395 -14.86 -23.13 -17.39
CA ALA A 395 -14.42 -22.21 -16.34
C ALA A 395 -15.54 -21.98 -15.30
N GLU A 396 -16.79 -21.83 -15.74
CA GLU A 396 -17.94 -21.72 -14.83
C GLU A 396 -18.25 -23.04 -14.11
N ALA A 397 -18.11 -24.19 -14.79
CA ALA A 397 -18.28 -25.50 -14.17
C ALA A 397 -17.23 -25.76 -13.08
N GLU A 398 -15.98 -25.38 -13.31
CA GLU A 398 -14.89 -25.51 -12.35
C GLU A 398 -15.09 -24.57 -11.16
N ARG A 399 -15.55 -23.33 -11.40
CA ARG A 399 -15.96 -22.39 -10.34
C ARG A 399 -17.12 -22.93 -9.50
N ARG A 400 -18.13 -23.54 -10.13
CA ARG A 400 -19.26 -24.19 -9.44
C ARG A 400 -18.79 -25.39 -8.62
N ARG A 401 -17.83 -26.17 -9.13
CA ARG A 401 -17.25 -27.31 -8.42
C ARG A 401 -16.45 -26.88 -7.20
N GLN A 402 -15.63 -25.84 -7.32
CA GLN A 402 -14.91 -25.24 -6.18
C GLN A 402 -15.86 -24.67 -5.13
N LEU A 403 -16.94 -24.00 -5.54
CA LEU A 403 -17.98 -23.53 -4.61
C LEU A 403 -18.72 -24.69 -3.93
N ALA A 404 -19.00 -25.77 -4.65
CA ALA A 404 -19.64 -26.96 -4.09
C ALA A 404 -18.73 -27.69 -3.10
N ASP A 405 -17.43 -27.82 -3.40
CA ASP A 405 -16.47 -28.42 -2.46
C ASP A 405 -16.31 -27.55 -1.20
N ARG A 406 -16.28 -26.22 -1.37
CA ARG A 406 -16.18 -25.28 -0.24
C ARG A 406 -17.43 -25.27 0.63
N ASN A 407 -18.62 -25.39 0.03
CA ASN A 407 -19.89 -25.46 0.77
C ASN A 407 -20.11 -26.85 1.38
N GLY A 408 -19.69 -27.92 0.70
CA GLY A 408 -19.75 -29.29 1.23
C GLY A 408 -18.84 -29.52 2.44
N GLN A 409 -17.74 -28.79 2.54
CA GLN A 409 -16.91 -28.75 3.76
C GLN A 409 -17.54 -27.94 4.90
N ALA A 410 -18.44 -26.99 4.62
CA ALA A 410 -19.12 -26.18 5.63
C ALA A 410 -20.31 -26.90 6.29
N ASP A 411 -21.01 -27.76 5.55
CA ASP A 411 -22.17 -28.51 6.07
C ASP A 411 -21.81 -29.77 6.89
N GLY A 412 -20.51 -30.10 7.00
CA GLY A 412 -20.03 -31.29 7.71
C GLY A 412 -19.90 -31.15 9.23
N GLY A 413 -20.16 -29.98 9.83
CA GLY A 413 -19.88 -29.75 11.25
C GLY A 413 -20.87 -28.80 11.92
N GLY A 414 -21.96 -29.34 12.45
CA GLY A 414 -22.74 -28.64 13.48
C GLY A 414 -24.25 -28.73 13.32
N THR A 415 -24.84 -29.88 13.63
CA THR A 415 -26.26 -29.94 14.02
C THR A 415 -26.44 -29.30 15.41
N GLY A 416 -26.38 -27.96 15.47
CA GLY A 416 -26.77 -27.20 16.64
C GLY A 416 -28.29 -27.21 16.78
N GLY A 417 -28.81 -28.03 17.70
CA GLY A 417 -30.23 -28.07 18.02
C GLY A 417 -30.72 -26.72 18.55
N GLN A 418 -31.65 -26.08 17.82
CA GLN A 418 -32.37 -24.91 18.31
C GLN A 418 -33.30 -25.31 19.46
N GLN A 419 -32.92 -24.99 20.69
CA GLN A 419 -33.83 -25.02 21.83
C GLN A 419 -34.80 -23.83 21.73
N GLN A 420 -36.07 -24.13 21.48
CA GLN A 420 -37.17 -23.18 21.59
C GLN A 420 -37.34 -22.75 23.06
N ALA A 421 -37.15 -21.45 23.32
CA ALA A 421 -37.48 -20.85 24.61
C ALA A 421 -38.99 -20.61 24.73
N PRO A 422 -39.62 -20.91 25.89
CA PRO A 422 -41.05 -20.67 26.10
C PRO A 422 -41.35 -19.20 26.38
N GLY A 423 -42.50 -18.75 25.87
CA GLY A 423 -42.96 -17.36 25.87
C GLY A 423 -43.15 -16.73 27.25
N GLY A 424 -42.70 -15.47 27.37
CA GLY A 424 -42.95 -14.58 28.50
C GLY A 424 -43.94 -13.47 28.12
N THR A 425 -45.05 -13.42 28.86
CA THR A 425 -46.13 -12.43 28.74
C THR A 425 -45.74 -11.05 29.27
N GLY A 426 -46.35 -10.01 28.70
CA GLY A 426 -45.95 -8.61 28.82
C GLY A 426 -46.07 -7.91 30.18
N SER A 427 -45.59 -6.67 30.22
CA SER A 427 -46.08 -5.63 31.14
C SER A 427 -45.67 -4.22 30.65
N SER A 428 -46.68 -3.36 30.53
CA SER A 428 -46.60 -1.94 30.18
C SER A 428 -46.18 -1.04 31.36
N ARG A 429 -45.34 -0.02 31.12
CA ARG A 429 -45.29 1.29 31.83
C ARG A 429 -44.19 2.16 31.18
N GLY A 430 -44.49 3.33 30.61
CA GLY A 430 -44.44 4.65 31.26
C GLY A 430 -42.98 5.08 31.50
N GLY A 431 -42.37 6.06 30.86
CA GLY A 431 -42.79 7.42 30.51
C GLY A 431 -41.83 8.41 31.21
N GLY A 432 -41.07 9.22 30.45
CA GLY A 432 -40.24 10.31 30.99
C GLY A 432 -39.05 10.69 30.09
N PRO A 433 -38.87 11.98 29.74
CA PRO A 433 -37.71 12.46 28.97
C PRO A 433 -36.65 13.09 29.89
N ASP A 434 -35.37 12.83 29.64
CA ASP A 434 -34.30 13.79 29.98
C ASP A 434 -33.04 13.57 29.11
N PRO A 435 -32.28 14.63 28.78
CA PRO A 435 -31.14 14.60 27.87
C PRO A 435 -29.80 14.55 28.61
N GLY A 436 -28.78 13.88 28.07
CA GLY A 436 -27.43 14.01 28.63
C GLY A 436 -26.36 13.05 28.10
N THR A 437 -25.56 13.55 27.16
CA THR A 437 -24.09 13.49 27.10
C THR A 437 -23.33 12.23 27.55
N GLY A 438 -22.52 11.68 26.64
CA GLY A 438 -21.21 11.09 26.97
C GLY A 438 -20.98 9.68 26.45
N SER A 439 -20.68 9.52 25.15
CA SER A 439 -20.15 8.27 24.61
C SER A 439 -18.68 8.12 25.02
N GLY A 440 -18.42 7.06 25.79
CA GLY A 440 -17.11 6.61 26.26
C GLY A 440 -16.70 5.34 25.52
N GLY A 441 -15.38 5.15 25.40
CA GLY A 441 -14.77 4.20 24.47
C GLY A 441 -14.86 2.73 24.86
N GLY A 442 -14.55 1.89 23.87
CA GLY A 442 -14.37 0.45 23.98
C GLY A 442 -13.36 -0.03 22.93
N GLY A 443 -12.11 0.43 23.01
CA GLY A 443 -11.03 -0.04 22.16
C GLY A 443 -10.55 -1.41 22.64
N ARG A 444 -10.71 -2.43 21.79
CA ARG A 444 -10.08 -3.75 21.95
C ARG A 444 -8.58 -3.61 21.66
N ASN A 445 -7.77 -4.10 22.59
CA ASN A 445 -6.32 -4.23 22.41
C ASN A 445 -6.04 -5.44 21.52
N TRP A 446 -5.09 -5.27 20.62
CA TRP A 446 -4.33 -6.35 19.98
C TRP A 446 -3.20 -6.78 20.90
#